data_AF-A0A970YKK0-F1
#
_entry.id   AF-A0A970YKK0-F1
#
_cell.length_a   1.000
_cell.length_b   1.000
_cell.length_c   1.000
_cell.angle_alpha   90.00
_cell.angle_beta   90.00
_cell.angle_gamma   90.00
#
_symmetry.space_group_name_H-M   'P 1'
#
loop_
_entity.id
_entity.type
_entity.pdbx_description
1 polymer ?
#
loop_
_entity_poly.entity_id
_entity_poly.type
_entity_poly.pdbx_seq_one_letter_code
_entity_poly.pdbx_strand_id
1 'polypeptide(L)'
;MIKDFTGIPKDEFEFVGEIEEKSEALTRPSISFWKDVWRRLFKNKVAMTGLIIILAIALFSIIIPELSSYSYSQQNLRNINAAPSSEHWFGTDSLGRDLWVRTWVGARVSLAVGIFGSIIPSIIGIVIGGISGYFG
;
A
#
# COMPACT_ATOMS: atom_id res chain seq x y z
N MET A 1 -17.69 37.23 -29.57
CA MET A 1 -18.75 38.24 -29.36
C MET A 1 -18.51 38.88 -28.01
N ILE A 2 -17.81 40.01 -27.99
CA ILE A 2 -17.45 40.74 -26.76
C ILE A 2 -18.58 41.73 -26.52
N LYS A 3 -19.27 41.62 -25.37
CA LYS A 3 -20.31 42.60 -25.01
C LYS A 3 -19.64 43.93 -24.74
N ASP A 4 -20.12 44.99 -25.39
CA ASP A 4 -19.66 46.36 -25.18
C ASP A 4 -20.32 46.91 -23.91
N PHE A 5 -19.50 47.28 -22.92
CA PHE A 5 -19.92 47.73 -21.59
C PHE A 5 -19.80 49.25 -21.41
N THR A 6 -19.53 50.00 -22.48
CA THR A 6 -19.19 51.43 -22.42
C THR A 6 -20.39 52.37 -22.20
N GLY A 7 -21.63 51.85 -22.17
CA GLY A 7 -22.86 52.64 -22.10
C GLY A 7 -23.75 52.40 -20.89
N ILE A 8 -23.29 51.73 -19.83
CA ILE A 8 -24.15 51.40 -18.67
C ILE A 8 -24.33 52.65 -17.79
N PRO A 9 -25.58 53.13 -17.57
CA PRO A 9 -25.88 54.25 -16.67
C PRO A 9 -25.43 53.96 -15.24
N LYS A 10 -24.89 54.97 -14.53
CA LYS A 10 -24.37 54.78 -13.15
C LYS A 10 -25.46 54.41 -12.14
N ASP A 11 -26.70 54.73 -12.47
CA ASP A 11 -27.93 54.49 -11.75
C ASP A 11 -28.44 53.03 -11.85
N GLU A 12 -27.92 52.23 -12.80
CA GLU A 12 -28.16 50.78 -12.86
C GLU A 12 -27.26 49.97 -11.91
N PHE A 13 -26.28 50.61 -11.26
CA PHE A 13 -25.40 49.94 -10.30
C PHE A 13 -25.94 50.11 -8.89
N GLU A 14 -26.39 49.01 -8.29
CA GLU A 14 -26.68 48.95 -6.86
C GLU A 14 -25.42 48.57 -6.07
N PHE A 15 -25.22 49.20 -4.89
CA PHE A 15 -24.15 48.80 -3.99
C PHE A 15 -24.53 47.46 -3.37
N VAL A 16 -24.09 46.39 -4.01
CA VAL A 16 -24.09 45.07 -3.41
C VAL A 16 -23.03 45.13 -2.30
N GLY A 17 -23.47 45.32 -1.05
CA GLY A 17 -22.59 45.30 0.12
C GLY A 17 -21.74 44.04 0.16
N GLU A 18 -20.79 43.99 1.10
CA GLU A 18 -19.94 42.81 1.28
C GLU A 18 -20.83 41.56 1.39
N ILE A 19 -20.83 40.71 0.35
CA ILE A 19 -21.63 39.49 0.34
C ILE A 19 -20.89 38.49 1.23
N GLU A 20 -20.97 38.73 2.53
CA GLU A 20 -20.33 37.95 3.58
C GLU A 20 -20.70 36.47 3.44
N GLU A 21 -21.94 36.21 3.01
CA GLU A 21 -22.51 34.88 2.82
C GLU A 21 -21.90 34.09 1.63
N LYS A 22 -21.35 34.74 0.60
CA LYS A 22 -20.76 34.05 -0.57
C LYS A 22 -19.24 33.90 -0.51
N SER A 23 -18.56 34.67 0.32
CA SER A 23 -17.10 34.57 0.50
C SER A 23 -16.70 33.51 1.53
N GLU A 24 -17.53 33.29 2.57
CA GLU A 24 -17.24 32.33 3.64
C GLU A 24 -17.56 30.86 3.30
N ALA A 25 -18.32 30.61 2.22
CA ALA A 25 -18.64 29.25 1.76
C ALA A 25 -17.44 28.54 1.07
N LEU A 26 -16.23 29.07 1.18
CA LEU A 26 -14.98 28.45 0.69
C LEU A 26 -14.39 27.43 1.69
N THR A 27 -15.14 26.99 2.69
CA THR A 27 -14.71 25.85 3.51
C THR A 27 -14.99 24.55 2.76
N ARG A 28 -14.02 24.09 1.94
CA ARG A 28 -14.03 22.70 1.46
C ARG A 28 -14.22 21.80 2.68
N PRO A 29 -15.25 20.94 2.71
CA PRO A 29 -15.53 20.13 3.90
C PRO A 29 -14.25 19.37 4.29
N SER A 30 -13.80 19.56 5.53
CA SER A 30 -12.59 18.92 6.04
C SER A 30 -12.85 17.42 6.17
N ILE A 31 -12.53 16.68 5.12
CA ILE A 31 -12.56 15.23 5.18
C ILE A 31 -11.47 14.76 6.14
N SER A 32 -11.81 13.81 7.01
CA SER A 32 -10.83 13.14 7.87
C SER A 32 -9.69 12.58 7.03
N PHE A 33 -8.44 12.73 7.52
CA PHE A 33 -7.23 12.21 6.86
C PHE A 33 -7.39 10.73 6.49
N TRP A 34 -7.86 9.89 7.40
CA TRP A 34 -8.09 8.47 7.16
C TRP A 34 -9.12 8.22 6.05
N LYS A 35 -10.20 9.01 6.02
CA LYS A 35 -11.21 8.92 4.97
C LYS A 35 -10.62 9.27 3.61
N ASP A 36 -9.72 10.25 3.54
CA ASP A 36 -9.03 10.60 2.30
C ASP A 36 -8.02 9.52 1.87
N VAL A 37 -7.26 8.95 2.80
CA VAL A 37 -6.33 7.84 2.53
C VAL A 37 -7.07 6.63 1.94
N TRP A 38 -8.14 6.18 2.58
CA TRP A 38 -8.95 5.05 2.09
C TRP A 38 -9.54 5.34 0.71
N ARG A 39 -10.09 6.55 0.51
CA ARG A 39 -10.62 6.97 -0.79
C ARG A 39 -9.55 6.93 -1.89
N ARG A 40 -8.35 7.43 -1.61
CA ARG A 40 -7.24 7.45 -2.57
C ARG A 40 -6.71 6.05 -2.88
N LEU A 41 -6.60 5.19 -1.86
CA LEU A 41 -6.15 3.81 -2.03
C LEU A 41 -7.09 3.04 -2.98
N PHE A 42 -8.39 3.05 -2.69
CA PHE A 42 -9.38 2.32 -3.51
C PHE A 42 -9.59 2.93 -4.90
N LYS A 43 -9.34 4.23 -5.07
CA LYS A 43 -9.42 4.88 -6.39
C LYS A 43 -8.22 4.54 -7.28
N ASN A 44 -7.07 4.21 -6.70
CA ASN A 44 -5.85 3.91 -7.45
C ASN A 44 -5.78 2.42 -7.84
N LYS A 45 -6.12 2.10 -9.10
CA LYS A 45 -6.09 0.73 -9.62
C LYS A 45 -4.73 0.06 -9.49
N VAL A 46 -3.63 0.79 -9.69
CA VAL A 46 -2.26 0.24 -9.58
C VAL A 46 -1.96 -0.14 -8.14
N ALA A 47 -2.30 0.74 -7.18
CA ALA A 47 -2.14 0.46 -5.76
C ALA A 47 -2.99 -0.75 -5.33
N MET A 48 -4.20 -0.87 -5.87
CA MET A 48 -5.08 -2.01 -5.58
C MET A 48 -4.56 -3.34 -6.14
N THR A 49 -4.00 -3.34 -7.36
CA THR A 49 -3.36 -4.56 -7.91
C THR A 49 -2.20 -5.01 -7.04
N GLY A 50 -1.33 -4.09 -6.61
CA GLY A 50 -0.24 -4.41 -5.69
C GLY A 50 -0.74 -4.96 -4.36
N LEU A 51 -1.78 -4.35 -3.78
CA LEU A 51 -2.39 -4.80 -2.54
C LEU A 51 -2.96 -6.23 -2.67
N ILE A 52 -3.63 -6.54 -3.77
CA ILE A 52 -4.17 -7.89 -4.03
C ILE A 52 -3.04 -8.92 -4.11
N ILE A 53 -1.93 -8.61 -4.79
CA ILE A 53 -0.78 -9.51 -4.90
C ILE A 53 -0.17 -9.75 -3.52
N ILE A 54 0.04 -8.71 -2.71
CA ILE A 54 0.58 -8.84 -1.36
C ILE A 54 -0.33 -9.70 -0.49
N LEU A 55 -1.65 -9.48 -0.55
CA LEU A 55 -2.63 -10.28 0.19
C LEU A 55 -2.63 -11.74 -0.26
N ALA A 56 -2.53 -12.01 -1.57
CA ALA A 56 -2.42 -13.36 -2.09
C ALA A 56 -1.15 -14.06 -1.60
N ILE A 57 0.01 -13.38 -1.65
CA ILE A 57 1.27 -13.92 -1.12
C ILE A 57 1.17 -14.17 0.38
N ALA A 58 0.60 -13.24 1.15
CA ALA A 58 0.41 -13.39 2.59
C ALA A 58 -0.47 -14.60 2.91
N LEU A 59 -1.59 -14.74 2.21
CA LEU A 59 -2.51 -15.86 2.37
C LEU A 59 -1.83 -17.19 2.03
N PHE A 60 -1.15 -17.27 0.89
CA PHE A 60 -0.44 -18.46 0.45
C PHE A 60 0.73 -18.82 1.37
N SER A 61 1.45 -17.84 1.90
CA SER A 61 2.54 -18.07 2.86
C SER A 61 2.08 -18.70 4.18
N ILE A 62 0.79 -18.55 4.54
CA ILE A 62 0.19 -19.15 5.73
C ILE A 62 -0.42 -20.51 5.39
N ILE A 63 -1.16 -20.61 4.28
CA ILE A 63 -1.91 -21.83 3.94
C ILE A 63 -0.99 -22.93 3.41
N ILE A 64 -0.06 -22.61 2.52
CA ILE A 64 0.69 -23.62 1.77
C ILE A 64 1.58 -24.48 2.68
N PRO A 65 2.35 -23.92 3.62
CA PRO A 65 3.17 -24.74 4.51
C PRO A 65 2.35 -25.68 5.40
N GLU A 66 1.14 -25.28 5.77
CA GLU A 66 0.25 -26.08 6.64
C GLU A 66 -0.53 -27.15 5.85
N LEU A 67 -0.81 -26.89 4.56
CA LEU A 67 -1.50 -27.83 3.68
C LEU A 67 -0.55 -28.84 3.01
N SER A 68 0.72 -28.48 2.84
CA SER A 68 1.68 -29.32 2.13
C SER A 68 2.01 -30.60 2.89
N SER A 69 2.10 -31.72 2.17
CA SER A 69 2.47 -33.02 2.73
C SER A 69 3.95 -33.13 3.15
N TYR A 70 4.79 -32.16 2.76
CA TYR A 70 6.21 -32.10 3.07
C TYR A 70 6.46 -31.12 4.20
N SER A 71 7.23 -31.53 5.21
CA SER A 71 7.65 -30.63 6.28
C SER A 71 8.86 -29.79 5.85
N TYR A 72 8.93 -28.55 6.33
CA TYR A 72 10.02 -27.61 6.07
C TYR A 72 11.43 -28.19 6.38
N SER A 73 11.53 -29.08 7.38
CA SER A 73 12.80 -29.68 7.82
C SER A 73 13.02 -31.11 7.31
N GLN A 74 12.06 -31.71 6.62
CA GLN A 74 12.16 -33.09 6.16
C GLN A 74 13.18 -33.21 5.03
N GLN A 75 14.10 -34.15 5.17
CA GLN A 75 15.16 -34.41 4.19
C GLN A 75 14.91 -35.73 3.50
N ASN A 76 14.87 -35.71 2.18
CA ASN A 76 14.83 -36.92 1.36
C ASN A 76 16.13 -37.06 0.57
N LEU A 77 17.09 -37.80 1.13
CA LEU A 77 18.41 -38.00 0.52
C LEU A 77 18.37 -38.78 -0.81
N ARG A 78 17.23 -39.41 -1.14
CA ARG A 78 17.05 -40.08 -2.43
C ARG A 78 16.72 -39.10 -3.56
N ASN A 79 16.12 -37.97 -3.22
CA ASN A 79 15.69 -36.94 -4.16
C ASN A 79 16.51 -35.65 -3.91
N ILE A 80 17.84 -35.73 -3.97
CA ILE A 80 18.72 -34.56 -3.85
C ILE A 80 18.82 -33.85 -5.21
N ASN A 81 18.73 -32.51 -5.21
CA ASN A 81 18.79 -31.69 -6.43
C ASN A 81 17.83 -32.18 -7.54
N ALA A 82 16.66 -32.65 -7.14
CA ALA A 82 15.64 -33.10 -8.08
C ALA A 82 15.09 -31.90 -8.84
N ALA A 83 14.92 -32.05 -10.15
CA ALA A 83 14.25 -31.05 -10.98
C ALA A 83 12.76 -30.91 -10.59
N PRO A 84 12.09 -29.81 -10.98
CA PRO A 84 10.65 -29.62 -10.77
C PRO A 84 9.83 -30.82 -11.28
N SER A 85 8.94 -31.34 -10.42
CA SER A 85 8.07 -32.47 -10.71
C SER A 85 6.68 -32.28 -10.09
N SER A 86 5.72 -33.15 -10.41
CA SER A 86 4.40 -33.13 -9.78
C SER A 86 4.44 -33.39 -8.28
N GLU A 87 5.48 -34.09 -7.82
CA GLU A 87 5.75 -34.37 -6.41
C GLU A 87 6.42 -33.17 -5.72
N HIS A 88 7.43 -32.59 -6.37
CA HIS A 88 8.16 -31.42 -5.90
C HIS A 88 8.02 -30.27 -6.89
N TRP A 89 7.02 -29.41 -6.71
CA TRP A 89 6.65 -28.40 -7.71
C TRP A 89 7.80 -27.48 -8.12
N PHE A 90 8.68 -27.15 -7.18
CA PHE A 90 9.89 -26.36 -7.42
C PHE A 90 11.18 -27.19 -7.37
N GLY A 91 11.08 -28.51 -7.25
CA GLY A 91 12.21 -29.41 -7.07
C GLY A 91 12.71 -29.43 -5.62
N THR A 92 13.89 -30.00 -5.42
CA THR A 92 14.53 -30.14 -4.11
C THR A 92 15.92 -29.53 -4.08
N ASP A 93 16.40 -29.21 -2.89
CA ASP A 93 17.75 -28.68 -2.69
C ASP A 93 18.82 -29.77 -2.48
N SER A 94 20.03 -29.34 -2.13
CA SER A 94 21.19 -30.21 -1.86
C SER A 94 21.01 -31.15 -0.68
N LEU A 95 20.00 -30.94 0.17
CA LEU A 95 19.63 -31.81 1.28
C LEU A 95 18.34 -32.59 1.00
N GLY A 96 17.81 -32.50 -0.22
CA GLY A 96 16.57 -33.16 -0.61
C GLY A 96 15.32 -32.57 0.06
N ARG A 97 15.36 -31.29 0.43
CA ARG A 97 14.20 -30.58 1.00
C ARG A 97 13.38 -29.94 -0.11
N ASP A 98 12.06 -29.94 0.05
CA ASP A 98 11.13 -29.38 -0.93
C ASP A 98 11.24 -27.84 -1.02
N LEU A 99 11.54 -27.32 -2.22
CA LEU A 99 11.73 -25.89 -2.45
C LEU A 99 10.42 -25.10 -2.49
N TRP A 100 9.29 -25.76 -2.79
CA TRP A 100 7.98 -25.11 -2.82
C TRP A 100 7.58 -24.69 -1.40
N VAL A 101 7.60 -25.62 -0.45
CA VAL A 101 7.28 -25.33 0.96
C VAL A 101 8.26 -24.31 1.54
N ARG A 102 9.56 -24.44 1.26
CA ARG A 102 10.59 -23.53 1.77
C ARG A 102 10.43 -22.10 1.25
N THR A 103 10.04 -21.93 -0.02
CA THR A 103 9.77 -20.60 -0.58
C THR A 103 8.64 -19.90 0.15
N TRP A 104 7.54 -20.60 0.46
CA TRP A 104 6.40 -20.03 1.16
C TRP A 104 6.66 -19.76 2.65
N VAL A 105 7.43 -20.63 3.32
CA VAL A 105 7.94 -20.34 4.67
C VAL A 105 8.86 -19.12 4.67
N GLY A 106 9.73 -19.00 3.66
CA GLY A 106 10.56 -17.81 3.45
C GLY A 106 9.73 -16.54 3.25
N ALA A 107 8.69 -16.60 2.42
CA ALA A 107 7.77 -15.49 2.19
C ALA A 107 7.09 -15.02 3.49
N ARG A 108 6.67 -15.94 4.38
CA ARG A 108 6.11 -15.62 5.70
C ARG A 108 7.11 -14.84 6.56
N VAL A 109 8.37 -15.26 6.58
CA VAL A 109 9.44 -14.56 7.31
C VAL A 109 9.73 -13.19 6.70
N SER A 110 9.81 -13.08 5.37
CA SER A 110 10.03 -11.81 4.68
C SER A 110 8.92 -10.80 4.95
N LEU A 111 7.65 -11.24 4.96
CA LEU A 111 6.52 -10.37 5.31
C LEU A 111 6.63 -9.86 6.76
N ALA A 112 6.99 -10.73 7.71
CA ALA A 112 7.20 -10.33 9.10
C ALA A 112 8.32 -9.29 9.21
N VAL A 113 9.48 -9.53 8.58
CA VAL A 113 10.61 -8.59 8.59
C VAL A 113 10.25 -7.27 7.88
N GLY A 114 9.48 -7.30 6.80
CA GLY A 114 9.03 -6.08 6.12
C GLY A 114 8.15 -5.21 7.03
N ILE A 115 7.22 -5.82 7.78
CA ILE A 115 6.36 -5.09 8.72
C ILE A 115 7.20 -4.56 9.88
N PHE A 116 7.84 -5.42 10.65
CA PHE A 116 8.57 -5.02 11.86
C PHE A 116 9.82 -4.17 11.54
N GLY A 117 10.48 -4.47 10.43
CA GLY A 117 11.65 -3.73 9.96
C GLY A 117 11.32 -2.33 9.43
N SER A 118 10.06 -2.03 9.11
CA SER A 118 9.64 -0.67 8.74
C SER A 118 9.31 0.21 9.94
N ILE A 119 8.90 -0.36 11.07
CA ILE A 119 8.41 0.40 12.23
C ILE A 119 9.56 1.18 12.90
N ILE A 120 10.67 0.51 13.21
CA ILE A 120 11.81 1.12 13.90
C ILE A 120 12.37 2.32 13.12
N PRO A 121 12.76 2.19 11.83
CA PRO A 121 13.26 3.33 11.07
C PRO A 121 12.18 4.40 10.84
N SER A 122 10.89 4.04 10.75
CA SER A 122 9.83 5.04 10.64
C SER A 122 9.75 5.91 11.90
N ILE A 123 9.85 5.33 13.10
CA ILE A 123 9.83 6.09 14.35
C ILE A 123 11.03 7.04 14.40
N ILE A 124 12.23 6.53 14.13
CA ILE A 124 13.45 7.34 14.13
C ILE A 124 13.34 8.47 13.09
N GLY A 125 12.86 8.15 11.89
CA GLY A 125 12.65 9.12 10.82
C GLY A 125 11.63 10.21 11.17
N ILE A 126 10.52 9.86 11.84
CA ILE A 126 9.53 10.83 12.30
C ILE A 126 10.12 11.75 13.35
N VAL A 127 10.88 11.23 14.32
CA VAL A 127 11.48 12.04 15.38
C VAL A 127 12.51 13.02 14.82
N ILE A 128 13.48 12.52 14.04
CA ILE A 128 14.53 13.35 13.45
C ILE A 128 13.94 14.33 12.43
N GLY A 129 13.02 13.86 11.59
CA GLY A 129 12.33 14.70 10.60
C GLY A 129 11.48 15.79 11.26
N GLY A 130 10.81 15.49 12.36
CA GLY A 130 10.05 16.46 13.14
C GLY A 130 10.94 17.54 13.76
N ILE A 131 12.06 17.16 14.37
CA ILE A 131 13.04 18.11 14.92
C ILE A 131 13.59 19.00 13.79
N SER A 132 14.03 18.39 12.69
CA SER A 132 14.56 19.14 11.54
C SER A 132 13.54 20.08 10.92
N GLY A 133 12.26 19.70 10.87
CA GLY A 133 11.19 20.54 10.31
C GLY A 133 10.77 21.69 11.23
N TYR A 134 11.04 21.59 12.53
CA TYR A 134 10.77 22.68 13.48
C TYR A 134 11.88 23.75 13.48
N PHE A 135 13.14 23.34 13.32
CA PHE A 135 14.30 24.24 13.34
C PHE A 135 14.80 24.68 11.96
N GLY A 136 14.33 24.05 10.88
CA GLY A 136 14.72 24.33 9.50
C GLY A 136 13.84 25.34 8.78
#